data_AF-A0A8I1XNE1-F1
#
_entry.id   AF-A0A8I1XNE1-F1
#
_cell.length_a   1.000
_cell.length_b   1.000
_cell.length_c   1.000
_cell.angle_alpha   90.00
_cell.angle_beta   90.00
_cell.angle_gamma   90.00
#
_symmetry.space_group_name_H-M   'P 1'
#
loop_
_entity.id
_entity.type
_entity.pdbx_description
1 polymer ?
#
loop_
_entity_poly.entity_id
_entity_poly.type
_entity_poly.pdbx_seq_one_letter_code
_entity_poly.pdbx_strand_id
1 'polypeptide(L)'
;MLLLTAVTCSAQEARNPDYDYTPGYGTIKWPERRQHLLAGRYTGKIQVQVDRGACPSASADLRLEAIKGSQDSRHYTLTYTCLSGTDPNYRKKTVTLRSTWGIDEIAGSCLILQREPDPTLNPPLYYPLYGFRIHENDSPGAGHGIVLSQDGSDCESGGASEYLDKKLKRLR
;
A
#
# COMPACT_ATOMS: atom_id res chain seq x y z
N MET A 1 -33.59 19.44 -50.16
CA MET A 1 -32.25 18.85 -49.97
C MET A 1 -31.86 19.08 -48.51
N LEU A 2 -32.12 18.10 -47.64
CA LEU A 2 -31.83 18.18 -46.19
C LEU A 2 -30.38 17.75 -45.96
N LEU A 3 -29.55 18.61 -45.37
CA LEU A 3 -28.24 18.23 -44.83
C LEU A 3 -28.42 17.67 -43.42
N LEU A 4 -28.19 16.37 -43.25
CA LEU A 4 -28.02 15.70 -41.97
C LEU A 4 -26.60 15.98 -41.46
N THR A 5 -26.48 16.82 -40.43
CA THR A 5 -25.23 16.99 -39.68
C THR A 5 -25.06 15.80 -38.74
N ALA A 6 -24.14 14.89 -39.09
CA ALA A 6 -23.70 13.83 -38.19
C ALA A 6 -22.89 14.45 -37.04
N VAL A 7 -23.51 14.57 -35.86
CA VAL A 7 -22.81 14.89 -34.62
C VAL A 7 -22.03 13.65 -34.21
N THR A 8 -20.72 13.63 -34.44
CA THR A 8 -19.83 12.63 -33.88
C THR A 8 -19.67 12.91 -32.39
N CYS A 9 -20.38 12.16 -31.56
CA CYS A 9 -20.24 12.18 -30.12
C CYS A 9 -18.91 11.49 -29.77
N SER A 10 -17.82 12.23 -29.76
CA SER A 10 -16.56 11.79 -29.16
C SER A 10 -16.82 11.66 -27.66
N ALA A 11 -17.01 10.43 -27.18
CA ALA A 11 -17.02 10.14 -25.75
C ALA A 11 -15.63 10.46 -25.20
N GLN A 12 -15.44 11.71 -24.78
CA GLN A 12 -14.28 12.14 -24.03
C GLN A 12 -14.41 11.46 -22.67
N GLU A 13 -13.67 10.38 -22.47
CA GLU A 13 -13.58 9.70 -21.18
C GLU A 13 -13.25 10.75 -20.12
N ALA A 14 -14.21 11.01 -19.23
CA ALA A 14 -14.11 12.09 -18.26
C ALA A 14 -12.91 11.81 -17.36
N ARG A 15 -11.82 12.57 -17.55
CA ARG A 15 -10.63 12.49 -16.70
C ARG A 15 -11.05 12.77 -15.27
N ASN A 16 -10.92 11.77 -14.39
CA ASN A 16 -11.17 11.97 -12.98
C ASN A 16 -10.07 12.91 -12.42
N PRO A 17 -10.42 14.10 -11.89
CA PRO A 17 -9.45 15.10 -11.42
C PRO A 17 -8.59 14.60 -10.25
N ASP A 18 -9.01 13.52 -9.59
CA ASP A 18 -8.28 12.88 -8.51
C ASP A 18 -7.11 12.01 -9.00
N TYR A 19 -6.95 11.82 -10.31
CA TYR A 19 -5.90 11.01 -10.89
C TYR A 19 -4.95 11.89 -11.71
N ASP A 20 -3.65 11.55 -11.70
CA ASP A 20 -2.70 12.11 -12.65
C ASP A 20 -2.51 11.17 -13.83
N TYR A 21 -2.05 11.70 -14.96
CA TYR A 21 -1.77 10.91 -16.14
C TYR A 21 -0.35 11.19 -16.62
N THR A 22 0.45 10.13 -16.70
CA THR A 22 1.81 10.21 -17.24
C THR A 22 1.87 9.43 -18.55
N PRO A 23 2.22 10.09 -19.67
CA PRO A 23 2.41 9.41 -20.96
C PRO A 23 3.39 8.24 -20.81
N GLY A 24 2.99 7.04 -21.25
CA GLY A 24 3.81 5.82 -21.17
C GLY A 24 3.61 4.96 -19.91
N TYR A 25 3.13 5.54 -18.81
CA TYR A 25 2.89 4.82 -17.54
C TYR A 25 1.42 4.69 -17.15
N GLY A 26 0.53 5.40 -17.85
CA GLY A 26 -0.91 5.36 -17.63
C GLY A 26 -1.37 6.27 -16.49
N THR A 27 -2.53 5.94 -15.92
CA THR A 27 -3.18 6.72 -14.88
C THR A 27 -2.55 6.46 -13.52
N ILE A 28 -2.00 7.50 -12.89
CA ILE A 28 -1.49 7.49 -11.52
C ILE A 28 -2.66 7.55 -10.55
N LYS A 29 -2.87 6.45 -9.79
CA LYS A 29 -3.99 6.33 -8.86
C LYS A 29 -3.82 7.11 -7.56
N TRP A 30 -2.59 7.15 -7.06
CA TRP A 30 -2.24 7.85 -5.83
C TRP A 30 -1.21 8.96 -6.07
N PRO A 31 -1.60 10.03 -6.80
CA PRO A 31 -0.74 11.18 -6.97
C PRO A 31 -0.47 11.83 -5.61
N GLU A 32 0.62 12.59 -5.51
CA GLU A 32 1.09 13.20 -4.27
C GLU A 32 -0.03 13.92 -3.49
N ARG A 33 -0.87 14.69 -4.21
CA ARG A 33 -2.00 15.41 -3.63
C ARG A 33 -3.01 14.54 -2.88
N ARG A 34 -3.09 13.24 -3.18
CA ARG A 34 -4.01 12.26 -2.55
C ARG A 34 -3.35 11.35 -1.53
N GLN A 35 -2.02 11.26 -1.48
CA GLN A 35 -1.35 10.28 -0.62
C GLN A 35 -1.72 10.46 0.86
N HIS A 36 -1.95 11.69 1.32
CA HIS A 36 -2.42 11.95 2.69
C HIS A 36 -3.75 11.26 3.04
N LEU A 37 -4.59 10.92 2.05
CA LEU A 37 -5.85 10.22 2.26
C LEU A 37 -5.66 8.73 2.65
N LEU A 38 -4.45 8.18 2.45
CA LEU A 38 -4.06 6.85 2.92
C LEU A 38 -3.78 6.82 4.43
N ALA A 39 -3.55 7.98 5.06
CA ALA A 39 -3.32 8.04 6.50
C ALA A 39 -4.48 7.42 7.28
N GLY A 40 -4.18 6.59 8.28
CA GLY A 40 -5.19 5.84 9.02
C GLY A 40 -4.64 4.57 9.61
N ARG A 41 -5.52 3.82 10.27
CA ARG A 41 -5.19 2.53 10.89
C ARG A 41 -5.75 1.40 10.04
N TYR A 42 -4.93 0.39 9.81
CA TYR A 42 -5.26 -0.79 9.02
C TYR A 42 -4.95 -2.04 9.81
N THR A 43 -5.80 -3.05 9.74
CA THR A 43 -5.57 -4.32 10.44
C THR A 43 -5.81 -5.51 9.53
N GLY A 44 -5.11 -6.60 9.80
CA GLY A 44 -5.28 -7.83 9.03
C GLY A 44 -4.10 -8.77 9.17
N LYS A 45 -3.80 -9.53 8.13
CA LYS A 45 -2.71 -10.51 8.12
C LYS A 45 -1.58 -10.04 7.20
N ILE A 46 -0.36 -10.33 7.61
CA ILE A 46 0.83 -10.18 6.78
C ILE A 46 1.65 -11.47 6.78
N GLN A 47 2.46 -11.64 5.74
CA GLN A 47 3.64 -12.47 5.78
C GLN A 47 4.78 -11.61 6.31
N VAL A 48 5.51 -12.09 7.31
CA VAL A 48 6.63 -11.34 7.88
C VAL A 48 7.86 -11.47 6.99
N GLN A 49 8.56 -10.37 6.75
CA GLN A 49 9.76 -10.34 5.90
C GLN A 49 11.07 -10.47 6.67
N VAL A 50 11.15 -9.93 7.89
CA VAL A 50 12.41 -9.90 8.67
C VAL A 50 12.77 -11.29 9.22
N ASP A 51 11.79 -12.00 9.77
CA ASP A 51 11.98 -13.30 10.45
C ASP A 51 11.05 -14.39 9.89
N ARG A 52 10.89 -14.45 8.55
CA ARG A 52 9.92 -15.34 7.88
C ARG A 52 10.00 -16.80 8.32
N GLY A 53 11.21 -17.31 8.59
CA GLY A 53 11.42 -18.69 9.05
C GLY A 53 10.84 -18.97 10.45
N ALA A 54 10.94 -18.00 11.36
CA ALA A 54 10.39 -18.12 12.71
C ALA A 54 8.91 -17.71 12.78
N CYS A 55 8.48 -16.81 11.90
CA CYS A 55 7.15 -16.24 11.88
C CYS A 55 6.64 -16.07 10.44
N PRO A 56 6.14 -17.14 9.79
CA PRO A 56 5.73 -17.05 8.39
C PRO A 56 4.49 -16.17 8.19
N SER A 57 3.66 -15.99 9.22
CA SER A 57 2.49 -15.11 9.17
C SER A 57 2.16 -14.50 10.52
N ALA A 58 1.70 -13.25 10.49
CA ALA A 58 1.34 -12.48 11.67
C ALA A 58 0.00 -11.75 11.48
N SER A 59 -0.69 -11.48 12.59
CA SER A 59 -1.73 -10.46 12.66
C SER A 59 -1.06 -9.11 12.83
N ALA A 60 -1.47 -8.12 12.05
CA ALA A 60 -0.82 -6.83 11.97
C ALA A 60 -1.80 -5.68 12.20
N ASP A 61 -1.24 -4.61 12.76
CA ASP A 61 -1.82 -3.30 12.96
C ASP A 61 -0.85 -2.27 12.37
N LEU A 62 -1.25 -1.66 11.26
CA LEU A 62 -0.50 -0.66 10.55
C LEU A 62 -1.16 0.70 10.74
N ARG A 63 -0.42 1.65 11.30
CA ARG A 63 -0.80 3.05 11.35
C ARG A 63 0.04 3.83 10.33
N LEU A 64 -0.63 4.48 9.39
CA LEU A 64 -0.04 5.40 8.43
C LEU A 64 -0.36 6.83 8.86
N GLU A 65 0.67 7.66 8.89
CA GLU A 65 0.57 9.09 9.20
C GLU A 65 0.98 9.87 7.96
N ALA A 66 0.23 10.93 7.66
CA ALA A 66 0.58 11.93 6.66
C ALA A 66 -0.28 13.18 6.86
N ILE A 67 0.34 14.33 6.60
CA ILE A 67 -0.27 15.65 6.59
C ILE A 67 -0.31 16.12 5.13
N LYS A 68 -1.46 16.65 4.71
CA LYS A 68 -1.65 17.18 3.36
C LYS A 68 -0.59 18.26 3.08
N GLY A 69 0.16 18.08 2.00
CA GLY A 69 1.20 19.03 1.56
C GLY A 69 2.56 18.90 2.26
N SER A 70 2.77 17.86 3.09
CA SER A 70 4.06 17.60 3.74
C SER A 70 4.50 16.16 3.51
N GLN A 71 5.45 15.96 2.59
CA GLN A 71 6.00 14.64 2.31
C GLN A 71 6.76 14.03 3.49
N ASP A 72 7.45 14.87 4.28
CA ASP A 72 8.25 14.45 5.44
C ASP A 72 7.39 13.93 6.60
N SER A 73 6.08 14.24 6.61
CA SER A 73 5.15 13.74 7.61
C SER A 73 4.76 12.27 7.42
N ARG A 74 5.22 11.62 6.34
CA ARG A 74 4.89 10.23 5.99
C ARG A 74 5.63 9.24 6.87
N HIS A 75 5.04 8.93 8.02
CA HIS A 75 5.55 7.93 8.94
C HIS A 75 4.59 6.77 9.09
N TYR A 76 5.12 5.60 9.41
CA TYR A 76 4.31 4.45 9.78
C TYR A 76 4.73 3.88 11.13
N THR A 77 3.78 3.22 11.78
CA THR A 77 4.03 2.25 12.84
C THR A 77 3.33 0.95 12.47
N LEU A 78 4.10 -0.13 12.35
CA LEU A 78 3.60 -1.47 12.08
C LEU A 78 3.85 -2.33 13.31
N THR A 79 2.78 -2.73 13.97
CA THR A 79 2.81 -3.67 15.09
C THR A 79 2.27 -5.00 14.60
N TYR A 80 2.96 -6.11 14.88
CA TYR A 80 2.44 -7.42 14.52
C TYR A 80 2.73 -8.48 15.59
N THR A 81 1.85 -9.48 15.63
CA THR A 81 1.95 -10.64 16.52
C THR A 81 1.88 -11.91 15.68
N CYS A 82 2.87 -12.78 15.86
CA CYS A 82 3.01 -14.01 15.10
C CYS A 82 1.85 -14.98 15.35
N LEU A 83 1.22 -15.44 14.27
CA LEU A 83 0.12 -16.41 14.34
C LEU A 83 0.64 -17.84 14.45
N SER A 84 1.82 -18.08 13.90
CA SER A 84 2.46 -19.38 13.88
C SER A 84 3.98 -19.18 13.90
N GLY A 85 4.67 -20.14 14.49
CA GLY A 85 6.11 -20.16 14.64
C GLY A 85 6.53 -21.47 15.32
N THR A 86 7.75 -21.89 15.09
CA THR A 86 8.34 -23.12 15.65
C THR A 86 8.58 -22.98 17.16
N ASP A 87 8.80 -21.77 17.66
CA ASP A 87 8.89 -21.45 19.08
C ASP A 87 7.50 -21.02 19.63
N PRO A 88 6.94 -21.73 20.63
CA PRO A 88 5.68 -21.38 21.29
C PRO A 88 5.66 -19.97 21.91
N ASN A 89 6.83 -19.46 22.33
CA ASN A 89 6.95 -18.12 22.91
C ASN A 89 6.94 -17.02 21.83
N TYR A 90 7.32 -17.35 20.60
CA TYR A 90 7.31 -16.42 19.47
C TYR A 90 5.90 -15.93 19.13
N ARG A 91 4.87 -16.75 19.36
CA ARG A 91 3.45 -16.36 19.18
C ARG A 91 2.98 -15.26 20.13
N LYS A 92 3.70 -15.04 21.24
CA LYS A 92 3.41 -13.98 22.22
C LYS A 92 4.24 -12.72 21.97
N LYS A 93 5.22 -12.79 21.06
CA LYS A 93 6.10 -11.67 20.75
C LYS A 93 5.33 -10.69 19.86
N THR A 94 5.16 -9.48 20.37
CA THR A 94 4.74 -8.34 19.58
C THR A 94 5.98 -7.63 19.07
N VAL A 95 6.06 -7.44 17.75
CA VAL A 95 7.12 -6.68 17.11
C VAL A 95 6.53 -5.36 16.65
N THR A 96 7.27 -4.27 16.88
CA THR A 96 6.88 -2.93 16.44
C THR A 96 7.98 -2.38 15.54
N LEU A 97 7.61 -1.98 14.33
CA LEU A 97 8.50 -1.38 13.34
C LEU A 97 8.03 0.05 13.04
N ARG A 98 8.98 0.96 12.84
CA ARG A 98 8.71 2.38 12.57
C ARG A 98 9.68 2.91 11.53
N SER A 99 9.18 3.59 10.51
CA SER A 99 9.99 4.30 9.53
C SER A 99 9.08 5.18 8.68
N THR A 100 9.50 5.51 7.47
CA THR A 100 8.73 6.27 6.49
C THR A 100 8.03 5.36 5.48
N TRP A 101 7.05 5.91 4.78
CA TRP A 101 6.39 5.22 3.67
C TRP A 101 6.26 6.14 2.46
N GLY A 102 6.12 5.52 1.28
CA GLY A 102 5.95 6.20 0.01
C GLY A 102 5.00 5.45 -0.91
N ILE A 103 4.82 5.99 -2.11
CA ILE A 103 4.10 5.33 -3.20
C ILE A 103 5.09 5.06 -4.33
N ASP A 104 4.94 3.93 -5.02
CA ASP A 104 5.71 3.66 -6.24
C ASP A 104 5.57 4.80 -7.26
N GLU A 105 6.70 5.15 -7.89
CA GLU A 105 6.71 6.15 -8.95
C GLU A 105 6.02 5.61 -10.22
N ILE A 106 5.92 4.28 -10.35
CA ILE A 106 5.34 3.61 -11.51
C ILE A 106 3.84 3.41 -11.27
N ALA A 107 3.01 4.23 -11.92
CA ALA A 107 1.54 4.19 -11.90
C ALA A 107 0.86 4.47 -10.54
N GLY A 108 1.60 4.77 -9.47
CA GLY A 108 1.06 5.23 -8.19
C GLY A 108 0.03 4.26 -7.60
N SER A 109 0.36 2.98 -7.56
CA SER A 109 -0.55 1.88 -7.21
C SER A 109 -0.06 1.04 -6.03
N CYS A 110 1.19 1.20 -5.61
CA CYS A 110 1.82 0.47 -4.52
C CYS A 110 2.22 1.40 -3.38
N LEU A 111 1.77 1.08 -2.17
CA LEU A 111 2.29 1.64 -0.94
C LEU A 111 3.53 0.87 -0.48
N ILE A 112 4.62 1.59 -0.23
CA ILE A 112 5.91 1.03 0.14
C ILE A 112 6.27 1.46 1.56
N LEU A 113 6.46 0.50 2.46
CA LEU A 113 7.01 0.75 3.80
C LEU A 113 8.54 0.61 3.75
N GLN A 114 9.24 1.69 4.09
CA GLN A 114 10.70 1.70 4.10
C GLN A 114 11.23 0.99 5.34
N ARG A 115 12.36 0.30 5.20
CA ARG A 115 13.06 -0.26 6.36
C ARG A 115 13.60 0.88 7.23
N GLU A 116 13.61 0.68 8.55
CA GLU A 116 14.36 1.56 9.45
C GLU A 116 15.86 1.38 9.18
N PRO A 117 16.64 2.44 8.93
CA PRO A 117 18.07 2.31 8.72
C PRO A 117 18.72 1.62 9.92
N ASP A 118 19.40 0.50 9.68
CA ASP A 118 20.18 -0.17 10.72
C ASP A 118 21.57 0.48 10.80
N PRO A 119 21.89 1.21 11.89
CA PRO A 119 23.18 1.90 12.01
C PRO A 119 24.35 0.94 12.21
N THR A 120 24.09 -0.34 12.49
CA THR A 120 25.13 -1.36 12.70
C THR A 120 25.61 -2.00 11.39
N LEU A 121 24.87 -1.83 10.30
CA LEU A 121 25.22 -2.32 8.97
C LEU A 121 25.92 -1.22 8.16
N ASN A 122 27.06 -1.56 7.55
CA ASN A 122 27.81 -0.66 6.67
C ASN A 122 28.12 -1.33 5.32
N PRO A 123 27.49 -0.91 4.21
CA PRO A 123 26.51 0.18 4.11
C PRO A 123 25.15 -0.19 4.75
N PRO A 124 24.33 0.80 5.15
CA PRO A 124 22.99 0.54 5.64
C PRO A 124 22.13 -0.18 4.59
N LEU A 125 21.21 -1.03 5.01
CA LEU A 125 20.24 -1.65 4.11
C LEU A 125 19.14 -0.65 3.76
N TYR A 126 19.07 -0.25 2.48
CA TYR A 126 18.10 0.74 1.96
C TYR A 126 16.91 0.12 1.21
N TYR A 127 16.74 -1.19 1.24
CA TYR A 127 15.65 -1.82 0.51
C TYR A 127 14.30 -1.68 1.24
N PRO A 128 13.20 -1.52 0.48
CA PRO A 128 11.86 -1.58 1.02
C PRO A 128 11.61 -2.80 1.90
N LEU A 129 10.80 -2.61 2.94
CA LEU A 129 10.44 -3.70 3.83
C LEU A 129 9.17 -4.42 3.35
N TYR A 130 8.14 -3.67 2.98
CA TYR A 130 6.87 -4.22 2.52
C TYR A 130 6.28 -3.38 1.38
N GLY A 131 5.79 -4.06 0.35
CA GLY A 131 4.98 -3.49 -0.72
C GLY A 131 3.53 -3.92 -0.55
N PHE A 132 2.61 -2.97 -0.70
CA PHE A 132 1.17 -3.23 -0.67
C PHE A 132 0.47 -2.60 -1.87
N ARG A 133 -0.21 -3.41 -2.68
CA ARG A 133 -1.13 -2.89 -3.71
C ARG A 133 -2.33 -2.25 -3.03
N ILE A 134 -2.67 -1.05 -3.49
CA ILE A 134 -3.78 -0.27 -2.94
C ILE A 134 -5.05 -0.56 -3.76
N HIS A 135 -6.07 -1.08 -3.08
CA HIS A 135 -7.39 -1.29 -3.66
C HIS A 135 -8.39 -0.31 -3.02
N GLU A 136 -8.93 0.57 -3.84
CA GLU A 136 -10.05 1.44 -3.48
C GLU A 136 -11.35 0.72 -3.89
N ASN A 137 -12.26 0.51 -2.94
CA ASN A 137 -13.60 0.04 -3.29
C ASN A 137 -14.42 1.22 -3.83
N ASP A 138 -14.45 1.36 -5.15
CA ASP A 138 -15.21 2.40 -5.87
C ASP A 138 -16.67 2.00 -6.15
N SER A 139 -17.17 0.92 -5.53
CA SER A 139 -18.53 0.44 -5.79
C SER A 139 -19.58 1.44 -5.25
N PRO A 140 -20.52 1.91 -6.09
CA PRO A 140 -21.59 2.81 -5.66
C PRO A 140 -22.40 2.18 -4.52
N GLY A 141 -22.44 2.84 -3.36
CA GLY A 141 -23.19 2.38 -2.17
C GLY A 141 -22.39 1.53 -1.16
N ALA A 142 -21.18 1.09 -1.50
CA ALA A 142 -20.24 0.54 -0.53
C ALA A 142 -19.40 1.69 0.03
N GLY A 143 -19.48 1.96 1.34
CA GLY A 143 -18.68 3.04 1.93
C GLY A 143 -17.20 2.90 1.57
N HIS A 144 -16.55 4.01 1.17
CA HIS A 144 -15.16 4.06 0.73
C HIS A 144 -14.25 3.22 1.63
N GLY A 145 -13.81 2.08 1.12
CA GLY A 145 -12.96 1.14 1.84
C GLY A 145 -11.64 1.02 1.12
N ILE A 146 -10.55 1.30 1.84
CA ILE A 146 -9.19 1.05 1.33
C ILE A 146 -8.72 -0.29 1.88
N VAL A 147 -8.25 -1.15 0.98
CA VAL A 147 -7.60 -2.42 1.32
C VAL A 147 -6.19 -2.42 0.75
N LEU A 148 -5.23 -2.79 1.58
CA LEU A 148 -3.83 -2.94 1.21
C LEU A 148 -3.54 -4.44 1.09
N SER A 149 -3.25 -4.93 -0.11
CA SER A 149 -2.87 -6.33 -0.34
C SER A 149 -1.35 -6.42 -0.42
N GLN A 150 -0.72 -7.21 0.45
CA GLN A 150 0.73 -7.40 0.42
C GLN A 150 1.17 -7.97 -0.93
N ASP A 151 2.29 -7.51 -1.44
CA ASP A 151 2.83 -7.97 -2.72
C ASP A 151 4.36 -7.86 -2.72
N GLY A 152 5.04 -8.70 -1.95
CA GLY A 152 6.50 -8.63 -1.80
C GLY A 152 6.99 -7.40 -1.02
N SER A 153 8.21 -6.96 -1.31
CA SER A 153 8.85 -5.79 -0.69
C SER A 153 8.50 -4.47 -1.38
N ASP A 154 8.13 -4.52 -2.65
CA ASP A 154 8.03 -3.39 -3.57
C ASP A 154 6.92 -3.56 -4.63
N CYS A 155 5.97 -4.47 -4.42
CA CYS A 155 4.88 -4.78 -5.37
C CYS A 155 5.30 -5.48 -6.66
N GLU A 156 6.47 -6.13 -6.68
CA GLU A 156 6.96 -6.89 -7.83
C GLU A 156 6.54 -8.37 -7.82
N SER A 157 5.88 -8.86 -6.77
CA SER A 157 5.50 -10.28 -6.68
C SER A 157 4.27 -10.63 -7.52
N GLY A 158 3.59 -9.66 -8.12
CA GLY A 158 2.47 -9.88 -9.04
C GLY A 158 1.24 -10.53 -8.38
N GLY A 159 1.07 -10.38 -7.06
CA GLY A 159 0.00 -11.02 -6.31
C GLY A 159 0.19 -12.52 -6.13
N ALA A 160 1.44 -12.95 -5.90
CA ALA A 160 1.79 -14.34 -5.66
C ALA A 160 0.87 -15.02 -4.63
N SER A 161 0.65 -16.32 -4.81
CA SER A 161 -0.39 -17.08 -4.09
C SER A 161 -0.28 -17.01 -2.56
N GLU A 162 0.93 -16.88 -2.04
CA GLU A 162 1.23 -16.74 -0.62
C GLU A 162 0.70 -15.43 0.01
N TYR A 163 0.35 -14.44 -0.82
CA TYR A 163 -0.16 -13.13 -0.41
C TYR A 163 -1.67 -12.97 -0.52
N LEU A 164 -2.39 -13.96 -1.06
CA LEU A 164 -3.84 -13.84 -1.34
C LEU A 164 -4.69 -13.46 -0.12
N ASP A 165 -4.33 -13.94 1.06
CA ASP A 165 -4.99 -13.64 2.34
C ASP A 165 -4.26 -12.57 3.17
N LYS A 166 -3.14 -12.03 2.66
CA LYS A 166 -2.29 -11.05 3.35
C LYS A 166 -2.75 -9.63 3.04
N LYS A 167 -3.92 -9.32 3.57
CA LYS A 167 -4.61 -8.04 3.36
C LYS A 167 -4.78 -7.28 4.65
N LEU A 168 -4.58 -5.97 4.60
CA LEU A 168 -4.88 -5.03 5.66
C LEU A 168 -6.08 -4.18 5.25
N LYS A 169 -7.09 -4.12 6.11
CA LYS A 169 -8.31 -3.35 5.87
C LYS A 169 -8.27 -2.09 6.73
N ARG A 170 -8.62 -0.95 6.14
CA ARG A 170 -8.73 0.30 6.89
C ARG A 170 -9.84 0.18 7.95
N LEU A 171 -9.52 0.55 9.18
CA LEU A 171 -10.51 0.75 10.23
C LEU A 171 -11.25 2.07 9.99
N ARG A 172 -12.57 2.05 10.19
CA ARG A 172 -13.43 3.23 10.10
C ARG A 172 -13.26 4.15 11.30
#